data_AF-A0A3C1H787-F1
#
_entry.id   AF-A0A3C1H787-F1
#
_cell.length_a   1.000
_cell.length_b   1.000
_cell.length_c   1.000
_cell.angle_alpha   90.00
_cell.angle_beta   90.00
_cell.angle_gamma   90.00
#
_symmetry.space_group_name_H-M   'P 1'
#
loop_
_entity.id
_entity.type
_entity.pdbx_description
1 polymer ?
#
loop_
_entity_poly.entity_id
_entity_poly.type
_entity_poly.pdbx_seq_one_letter_code
_entity_poly.pdbx_strand_id
1 'polypeptide(L)'
;MKTLQMATLGLGLLLLMGPSVRGENTVAVNEVLKLKGAGVADETIVSFIQGKNLDYDLSADNILRLRDQGVSSAVLNAMLSTTRGATPPVAPSPVPAPIPGAQPAIPASPGVPNAPTVTVTPVMVGGGAPVANPDVAYFQQELTPYGRWILLEDGQHYWQPTIVATTPSWRPYWDRGHWVWTDHGWYWSSDYPWGWAVFHYGRWHLHPHHGWLWYPDRVWGPAWVVWRSGGDYCGWAPLPPGSVYDTVGGHFSFHGRHVEAGFEFGLGLAHFSFCALREFGEPVHRRLYVGPEASVIYNRTVVVNHYSLERGGPGGEARPRVFNHGIEVARVTGARGREFESVRIQDLDTPAPGRAHEHLDPHARTLDVYRPHFNGRR
;
A
#
# COMPACT_ATOMS: atom_id res chain seq x y z
N MET A 1 -39.83 -58.48 -47.98
CA MET A 1 -38.64 -58.89 -47.22
C MET A 1 -38.29 -57.81 -46.20
N LYS A 2 -38.32 -58.19 -44.91
CA LYS A 2 -37.62 -57.64 -43.73
C LYS A 2 -37.99 -56.20 -43.26
N THR A 3 -38.89 -56.04 -42.28
CA THR A 3 -38.67 -55.93 -40.81
C THR A 3 -37.75 -54.78 -40.38
N LEU A 4 -38.33 -53.74 -39.75
CA LEU A 4 -37.64 -52.68 -39.01
C LEU A 4 -37.83 -52.95 -37.50
N GLN A 5 -36.75 -53.27 -36.79
CA GLN A 5 -36.75 -53.45 -35.34
C GLN A 5 -36.46 -52.13 -34.61
N MET A 6 -37.23 -51.88 -33.55
CA MET A 6 -36.90 -50.96 -32.46
C MET A 6 -35.59 -51.41 -31.77
N ALA A 7 -34.73 -50.45 -31.44
CA ALA A 7 -33.70 -50.61 -30.42
C ALA A 7 -33.61 -49.33 -29.57
N THR A 8 -34.12 -49.44 -28.35
CA THR A 8 -33.95 -48.52 -27.23
C THR A 8 -32.48 -48.55 -26.80
N LEU A 9 -31.84 -47.39 -26.63
CA LEU A 9 -30.57 -47.30 -25.88
C LEU A 9 -30.72 -46.22 -24.81
N GLY A 10 -30.94 -46.68 -23.58
CA GLY A 10 -30.76 -45.87 -22.38
C GLY A 10 -29.28 -45.74 -22.09
N LEU A 11 -28.80 -44.52 -21.89
CA LEU A 11 -27.46 -44.27 -21.36
C LEU A 11 -27.61 -43.81 -19.91
N GLY A 12 -27.39 -44.74 -18.98
CA GLY A 12 -27.25 -44.46 -17.56
C GLY A 12 -25.93 -43.74 -17.31
N LEU A 13 -26.01 -42.50 -16.85
CA LEU A 13 -24.88 -41.76 -16.32
C LEU A 13 -24.65 -42.20 -14.87
N LEU A 14 -23.66 -43.07 -14.66
CA LEU A 14 -23.18 -43.48 -13.35
C LEU A 14 -22.43 -42.29 -12.72
N LEU A 15 -23.09 -41.51 -11.86
CA LEU A 15 -22.41 -40.53 -11.01
C LEU A 15 -21.64 -41.27 -9.90
N LEU A 16 -20.34 -41.43 -10.12
CA LEU A 16 -19.39 -41.69 -9.04
C LEU A 16 -19.26 -40.39 -8.20
N MET A 17 -20.11 -40.27 -7.19
CA MET A 17 -19.94 -39.32 -6.09
C MET A 17 -18.75 -39.76 -5.24
N GLY A 18 -17.54 -39.40 -5.67
CA GLY A 18 -16.39 -39.38 -4.76
C GLY A 18 -16.67 -38.36 -3.64
N PRO A 19 -16.21 -38.61 -2.40
CA PRO A 19 -16.34 -37.61 -1.34
C PRO A 19 -15.69 -36.30 -1.83
N SER A 20 -16.46 -35.21 -1.77
CA SER A 20 -15.95 -33.89 -2.13
C SER A 20 -14.76 -33.55 -1.25
N VAL A 21 -13.58 -33.35 -1.85
CA VAL A 21 -12.33 -32.88 -1.19
C VAL A 21 -12.59 -31.65 -0.29
N ARG A 22 -13.56 -30.81 -0.65
CA ARG A 22 -14.00 -29.65 0.13
C ARG A 22 -14.60 -30.00 1.50
N GLY A 23 -15.22 -31.18 1.62
CA GLY A 23 -15.82 -31.69 2.86
C GLY A 23 -14.76 -32.17 3.85
N GLU A 24 -13.70 -32.82 3.37
CA GLU A 24 -12.59 -33.29 4.22
C GLU A 24 -11.76 -32.11 4.77
N ASN A 25 -11.48 -31.09 3.95
CA ASN A 25 -10.70 -29.92 4.37
C ASN A 25 -11.43 -29.06 5.43
N THR A 26 -12.76 -29.02 5.38
CA THR A 26 -13.59 -28.34 6.40
C THR A 26 -13.62 -29.13 7.72
N VAL A 27 -13.61 -30.47 7.65
CA VAL A 27 -13.52 -31.33 8.84
C VAL A 27 -12.17 -31.16 9.53
N ALA A 28 -11.07 -30.99 8.78
CA ALA A 28 -9.73 -30.76 9.31
C ALA A 28 -9.62 -29.45 10.13
N VAL A 29 -10.25 -28.35 9.66
CA VAL A 29 -10.30 -27.08 10.42
C VAL A 29 -11.10 -27.23 11.72
N ASN A 30 -12.20 -27.99 11.70
CA ASN A 30 -13.01 -28.25 12.89
C ASN A 30 -12.27 -29.10 13.94
N GLU A 31 -11.35 -29.99 13.56
CA GLU A 31 -10.52 -30.73 14.51
C GLU A 31 -9.59 -29.80 15.31
N VAL A 32 -8.97 -28.82 14.64
CA VAL A 32 -8.09 -27.83 15.30
C VAL A 32 -8.90 -26.95 16.28
N LEU A 33 -10.10 -26.53 15.88
CA LEU A 33 -11.01 -25.79 16.75
C LEU A 33 -11.45 -26.62 17.96
N LYS A 34 -11.71 -27.92 17.79
CA LYS A 34 -12.08 -28.82 18.89
C LYS A 34 -10.94 -29.00 19.89
N LEU A 35 -9.70 -29.12 19.43
CA LEU A 35 -8.52 -29.22 20.32
C LEU A 35 -8.31 -27.92 21.10
N LYS A 36 -8.49 -26.76 20.45
CA LYS A 36 -8.39 -25.47 21.13
C LYS A 36 -9.53 -25.27 22.16
N GLY A 37 -10.76 -25.63 21.80
CA GLY A 37 -11.91 -25.59 22.71
C GLY A 37 -11.82 -26.55 23.89
N ALA A 38 -11.05 -27.63 23.77
CA ALA A 38 -10.73 -28.56 24.86
C ALA A 38 -9.57 -28.07 25.76
N GLY A 39 -8.99 -26.89 25.49
CA GLY A 39 -7.91 -26.31 26.28
C GLY A 39 -6.53 -26.93 26.04
N VAL A 40 -6.33 -27.62 24.91
CA VAL A 40 -5.04 -28.21 24.57
C VAL A 40 -4.01 -27.10 24.29
N ALA A 41 -2.79 -27.27 24.79
CA ALA A 41 -1.70 -26.30 24.60
C ALA A 41 -1.31 -26.18 23.12
N ASP A 42 -0.98 -24.96 22.69
CA ASP A 42 -0.71 -24.62 21.28
C ASP A 42 0.41 -25.48 20.67
N GLU A 43 1.44 -25.83 21.44
CA GLU A 43 2.56 -26.68 21.02
C GLU A 43 2.10 -28.11 20.66
N THR A 44 1.15 -28.65 21.42
CA THR A 44 0.53 -29.95 21.16
C THR A 44 -0.38 -29.91 19.94
N ILE A 45 -1.10 -28.80 19.74
CA ILE A 45 -1.93 -28.58 18.54
C ILE A 45 -1.06 -28.47 17.28
N VAL A 46 0.06 -27.73 17.36
CA VAL A 46 1.06 -27.64 16.28
C VAL A 46 1.61 -29.03 15.94
N SER A 47 1.98 -29.82 16.94
CA SER A 47 2.50 -31.19 16.74
C SER A 47 1.45 -32.12 16.12
N PHE A 48 0.18 -31.99 16.53
CA PHE A 48 -0.94 -32.72 15.94
C PHE A 48 -1.15 -32.40 14.46
N ILE A 49 -1.06 -31.11 14.10
CA ILE A 49 -1.18 -30.64 12.71
C ILE A 49 -0.05 -31.17 11.83
N GLN A 50 1.18 -31.16 12.34
CA GLN A 50 2.35 -31.63 11.61
C GLN A 50 2.35 -33.16 11.43
N GLY A 51 1.78 -33.91 12.37
CA GLY A 51 1.73 -35.38 12.32
C GLY A 51 0.70 -35.98 11.36
N LYS A 52 -0.36 -35.24 10.98
CA LYS A 52 -1.47 -35.77 10.18
C LYS A 52 -1.45 -35.43 8.68
N ASN A 53 -0.56 -34.53 8.25
CA ASN A 53 -0.41 -34.10 6.85
C ASN A 53 -1.74 -33.83 6.11
N LEU A 54 -2.68 -33.16 6.77
CA LEU A 54 -3.99 -32.81 6.22
C LEU A 54 -3.92 -31.47 5.48
N ASP A 55 -4.71 -31.30 4.43
CA ASP A 55 -4.87 -30.02 3.75
C ASP A 55 -5.99 -29.21 4.43
N TYR A 56 -5.65 -28.01 4.89
CA TYR A 56 -6.57 -27.16 5.63
C TYR A 56 -7.17 -26.08 4.73
N ASP A 57 -8.49 -25.97 4.69
CA ASP A 57 -9.16 -24.86 4.00
C ASP A 57 -8.99 -23.55 4.80
N LEU A 58 -7.93 -22.81 4.50
CA LEU A 58 -7.62 -21.50 5.08
C LEU A 58 -8.22 -20.35 4.26
N SER A 59 -9.47 -20.48 3.82
CA SER A 59 -10.24 -19.35 3.31
C SER A 59 -10.36 -18.22 4.35
N ALA A 60 -10.65 -17.00 3.90
CA ALA A 60 -10.75 -15.82 4.76
C ALA A 60 -11.71 -16.05 5.95
N ASP A 61 -12.87 -16.66 5.69
CA ASP A 61 -13.87 -16.95 6.73
C ASP A 61 -13.34 -17.96 7.77
N ASN A 62 -12.59 -18.98 7.34
CA ASN A 62 -12.01 -19.97 8.25
C ASN A 62 -10.84 -19.39 9.06
N ILE A 63 -10.01 -18.51 8.48
CA ILE A 63 -8.93 -17.82 9.20
C ILE A 63 -9.52 -16.89 10.28
N LEU A 64 -10.58 -16.14 9.94
CA LEU A 64 -11.27 -15.28 10.90
C LEU A 64 -11.91 -16.10 12.01
N ARG A 65 -12.56 -17.23 11.68
CA ARG A 65 -13.16 -18.14 12.65
C ARG A 65 -12.12 -18.80 13.57
N LEU A 66 -10.95 -19.17 13.06
CA LEU A 66 -9.84 -19.69 13.87
C LEU A 66 -9.31 -18.63 14.84
N ARG A 67 -9.13 -17.40 14.36
CA ARG A 67 -8.65 -16.28 15.18
C ARG A 67 -9.65 -15.87 16.27
N ASP A 68 -10.94 -15.81 15.95
CA ASP A 68 -12.01 -15.47 16.89
C ASP A 68 -12.14 -16.51 18.03
N GLN A 69 -11.88 -17.78 17.72
CA GLN A 69 -11.82 -18.86 18.72
C GLN A 69 -10.48 -18.95 19.46
N GLY A 70 -9.64 -17.92 19.34
CA GLY A 70 -8.39 -17.78 20.09
C GLY A 70 -7.25 -18.70 19.62
N VAL A 71 -7.33 -19.26 18.40
CA VAL A 71 -6.22 -20.02 17.82
C VAL A 71 -5.06 -19.07 17.54
N SER A 72 -3.88 -19.39 18.08
CA SER A 72 -2.71 -18.53 17.97
C SER A 72 -2.07 -18.57 16.59
N SER A 73 -1.28 -17.54 16.29
CA SER A 73 -0.54 -17.42 15.04
C SER A 73 0.41 -18.59 14.79
N ALA A 74 0.94 -19.22 15.85
CA ALA A 74 1.82 -20.40 15.73
C ALA A 74 1.05 -21.61 15.17
N VAL A 75 -0.17 -21.84 15.64
CA VAL A 75 -1.05 -22.91 15.16
C VAL A 75 -1.52 -22.63 13.73
N LEU A 76 -1.89 -21.38 13.42
CA LEU A 76 -2.27 -20.97 12.06
C LEU A 76 -1.12 -21.16 11.04
N ASN A 77 0.11 -20.82 11.44
CA ASN A 77 1.29 -21.03 10.61
C ASN A 77 1.59 -22.51 10.40
N ALA A 78 1.37 -23.35 11.42
CA ALA A 78 1.49 -24.80 11.30
C ALA A 78 0.46 -25.36 10.29
N MET A 79 -0.80 -24.93 10.36
CA MET A 79 -1.84 -25.33 9.38
C MET A 79 -1.45 -24.92 7.95
N LEU A 80 -0.92 -23.70 7.78
CA LEU A 80 -0.47 -23.19 6.49
C LEU A 80 0.77 -23.91 5.94
N SER A 81 1.61 -24.46 6.82
CA SER A 81 2.79 -25.22 6.44
C SER A 81 2.45 -26.62 5.90
N THR A 82 1.33 -27.21 6.34
CA THR A 82 0.86 -28.53 5.89
C THR A 82 0.18 -28.49 4.52
N THR A 83 -0.57 -27.42 4.21
CA THR A 83 -1.10 -27.13 2.86
C THR A 83 0.01 -26.98 1.80
N ARG A 84 1.27 -26.76 2.23
CA ARG A 84 2.46 -26.71 1.36
C ARG A 84 3.18 -28.08 1.22
N GLY A 85 2.46 -29.19 1.32
CA GLY A 85 3.03 -30.53 1.21
C GLY A 85 3.66 -30.88 -0.18
N ALA A 86 4.90 -31.40 -0.12
CA ALA A 86 5.74 -32.05 -1.15
C ALA A 86 6.61 -31.12 -2.04
N THR A 87 7.96 -31.15 -2.07
CA THR A 87 8.98 -32.16 -1.75
C THR A 87 10.32 -31.50 -1.31
N PRO A 88 11.19 -32.19 -0.55
CA PRO A 88 12.57 -31.74 -0.33
C PRO A 88 13.36 -31.72 -1.65
N PRO A 89 14.32 -30.79 -1.84
CA PRO A 89 15.11 -30.76 -3.06
C PRO A 89 15.92 -32.06 -3.16
N VAL A 90 15.70 -32.80 -4.25
CA VAL A 90 16.56 -33.90 -4.66
C VAL A 90 17.97 -33.34 -4.80
N ALA A 91 18.89 -33.88 -4.00
CA ALA A 91 20.32 -33.62 -4.11
C ALA A 91 20.79 -33.89 -5.55
N PRO A 92 21.68 -33.05 -6.13
CA PRO A 92 22.26 -33.36 -7.43
C PRO A 92 23.06 -34.67 -7.33
N SER A 93 22.68 -35.67 -8.13
CA SER A 93 23.51 -36.86 -8.31
C SER A 93 24.82 -36.49 -9.01
N PRO A 94 25.94 -37.15 -8.65
CA PRO A 94 27.28 -36.80 -9.11
C PRO A 94 27.48 -37.05 -10.61
N VAL A 95 28.26 -36.16 -11.21
CA VAL A 95 28.82 -36.25 -12.57
C VAL A 95 29.62 -37.56 -12.72
N PRO A 96 29.40 -38.38 -13.78
CA PRO A 96 30.33 -39.44 -14.13
C PRO A 96 31.64 -38.84 -14.69
N ALA A 97 32.77 -39.28 -14.15
CA ALA A 97 34.11 -38.85 -14.51
C ALA A 97 34.42 -38.99 -16.02
N PRO A 98 35.22 -38.09 -16.63
CA PRO A 98 35.81 -38.32 -17.93
C PRO A 98 36.98 -39.29 -17.83
N ILE A 99 37.05 -40.22 -18.76
CA ILE A 99 38.13 -41.19 -18.96
C ILE A 99 39.41 -40.44 -19.40
N PRO A 100 40.60 -40.70 -18.81
CA PRO A 100 41.85 -40.10 -19.27
C PRO A 100 42.40 -40.81 -20.52
N GLY A 101 42.77 -40.05 -21.55
CA GLY A 101 43.44 -40.62 -22.72
C GLY A 101 43.94 -39.63 -23.76
N ALA A 102 45.23 -39.29 -23.65
CA ALA A 102 46.17 -38.91 -24.71
C ALA A 102 45.98 -37.60 -25.50
N GLN A 103 46.82 -36.63 -25.11
CA GLN A 103 47.25 -35.46 -25.88
C GLN A 103 48.18 -35.85 -27.05
N PRO A 104 48.23 -35.05 -28.13
CA PRO A 104 49.54 -34.65 -28.68
C PRO A 104 49.75 -33.13 -28.68
N ALA A 105 50.99 -32.74 -28.42
CA ALA A 105 51.48 -31.37 -28.23
C ALA A 105 52.04 -30.73 -29.51
N ILE A 106 51.93 -29.40 -29.65
CA ILE A 106 52.87 -28.51 -30.38
C ILE A 106 52.86 -27.10 -29.69
N PRO A 107 53.85 -26.19 -29.88
CA PRO A 107 54.67 -25.63 -28.80
C PRO A 107 54.43 -24.14 -28.51
N ALA A 108 54.96 -23.71 -27.36
CA ALA A 108 54.92 -22.34 -26.85
C ALA A 108 55.76 -21.33 -27.65
N SER A 109 55.31 -20.07 -27.66
CA SER A 109 56.17 -18.90 -27.88
C SER A 109 56.39 -18.14 -26.55
N PRO A 110 57.54 -17.46 -26.35
CA PRO A 110 58.01 -16.99 -25.04
C PRO A 110 57.82 -15.48 -24.81
N GLY A 111 57.66 -15.05 -23.54
CA GLY A 111 57.92 -13.66 -23.12
C GLY A 111 57.13 -13.12 -21.91
N VAL A 112 57.68 -13.31 -20.71
CA VAL A 112 57.30 -12.86 -19.33
C VAL A 112 57.44 -11.31 -19.14
N PRO A 113 57.03 -10.60 -18.03
CA PRO A 113 56.86 -11.07 -16.63
C PRO A 113 55.76 -10.48 -15.68
N ASN A 114 55.38 -11.34 -14.72
CA ASN A 114 54.81 -11.22 -13.35
C ASN A 114 54.41 -9.86 -12.70
N ALA A 115 53.23 -9.88 -12.05
CA ALA A 115 52.95 -9.30 -10.71
C ALA A 115 51.69 -9.99 -10.09
N PRO A 116 51.45 -9.96 -8.76
CA PRO A 116 51.25 -11.16 -7.92
C PRO A 116 49.82 -11.71 -7.84
N THR A 117 49.73 -13.02 -7.58
CA THR A 117 48.49 -13.74 -7.24
C THR A 117 47.93 -13.26 -5.90
N VAL A 118 46.76 -12.62 -5.92
CA VAL A 118 45.95 -12.39 -4.72
C VAL A 118 45.07 -13.62 -4.51
N THR A 119 45.30 -14.34 -3.41
CA THR A 119 44.40 -15.38 -2.92
C THR A 119 43.07 -14.74 -2.52
N VAL A 120 42.04 -14.88 -3.35
CA VAL A 120 40.68 -14.51 -2.97
C VAL A 120 40.06 -15.72 -2.27
N THR A 121 40.08 -15.71 -0.94
CA THR A 121 39.15 -16.53 -0.14
C THR A 121 37.71 -16.13 -0.53
N PRO A 122 36.84 -17.07 -0.91
CA PRO A 122 35.45 -16.74 -1.18
C PRO A 122 34.80 -16.32 0.15
N VAL A 123 34.51 -15.02 0.28
CA VAL A 123 33.63 -14.53 1.34
C VAL A 123 32.24 -15.02 1.00
N MET A 124 31.72 -15.94 1.82
CA MET A 124 30.30 -16.26 1.85
C MET A 124 29.55 -14.99 2.22
N VAL A 125 29.06 -14.27 1.21
CA VAL A 125 28.08 -13.19 1.40
C VAL A 125 26.79 -13.87 1.83
N GLY A 126 26.54 -13.86 3.15
CA GLY A 126 25.21 -14.16 3.67
C GLY A 126 24.23 -13.21 2.98
N GLY A 127 23.27 -13.78 2.26
CA GLY A 127 22.15 -13.05 1.68
C GLY A 127 21.33 -12.46 2.82
N GLY A 128 21.72 -11.26 3.28
CA GLY A 128 20.82 -10.39 4.01
C GLY A 128 19.67 -10.09 3.07
N ALA A 129 18.43 -10.36 3.51
CA ALA A 129 17.27 -9.71 2.93
C ALA A 129 17.61 -8.21 2.75
N PRO A 130 17.24 -7.57 1.63
CA PRO A 130 17.46 -6.15 1.47
C PRO A 130 16.96 -5.48 2.74
N VAL A 131 17.82 -4.70 3.40
CA VAL A 131 17.47 -4.00 4.63
C VAL A 131 16.25 -3.17 4.27
N ALA A 132 15.07 -3.65 4.63
CA ALA A 132 13.85 -2.89 4.46
C ALA A 132 14.12 -1.59 5.22
N ASN A 133 14.07 -0.46 4.52
CA ASN A 133 14.14 0.84 5.17
C ASN A 133 13.12 0.75 6.33
N PRO A 134 13.55 0.84 7.61
CA PRO A 134 12.67 0.55 8.74
C PRO A 134 11.42 1.45 8.74
N ASP A 135 11.53 2.63 8.14
CA ASP A 135 10.43 3.56 7.96
C ASP A 135 9.42 3.07 6.90
N VAL A 136 9.89 2.41 5.84
CA VAL A 136 9.04 1.71 4.87
C VAL A 136 8.44 0.44 5.49
N ALA A 137 9.17 -0.25 6.35
CA ALA A 137 8.69 -1.45 7.03
C ALA A 137 7.48 -1.16 7.93
N TYR A 138 7.48 -0.01 8.62
CA TYR A 138 6.33 0.44 9.39
C TYR A 138 5.09 0.64 8.52
N PHE A 139 5.20 1.39 7.41
CA PHE A 139 4.08 1.54 6.47
C PHE A 139 3.67 0.20 5.85
N GLN A 140 4.62 -0.68 5.55
CA GLN A 140 4.31 -2.02 5.02
C GLN A 140 3.43 -2.81 5.96
N GLN A 141 3.79 -2.85 7.25
CA GLN A 141 3.01 -3.55 8.26
C GLN A 141 1.59 -3.00 8.38
N GLU A 142 1.45 -1.67 8.48
CA GLU A 142 0.16 -1.00 8.69
C GLU A 142 -0.76 -1.07 7.45
N LEU A 143 -0.19 -1.06 6.24
CA LEU A 143 -0.95 -1.00 4.99
C LEU A 143 -1.23 -2.37 4.35
N THR A 144 -0.51 -3.42 4.75
CA THR A 144 -0.70 -4.80 4.24
C THR A 144 -2.15 -5.31 4.34
N PRO A 145 -2.91 -5.05 5.42
CA PRO A 145 -4.30 -5.52 5.52
C PRO A 145 -5.27 -4.88 4.50
N TYR A 146 -4.89 -3.75 3.90
CA TYR A 146 -5.81 -2.90 3.13
C TYR A 146 -5.48 -2.78 1.64
N GLY A 147 -4.43 -3.46 1.20
CA GLY A 147 -3.95 -3.40 -0.17
C GLY A 147 -2.79 -4.36 -0.38
N ARG A 148 -2.04 -4.14 -1.47
CA ARG A 148 -0.87 -4.95 -1.79
C ARG A 148 0.33 -4.09 -2.13
N TRP A 149 1.50 -4.59 -1.81
CA TRP A 149 2.76 -4.01 -2.22
C TRP A 149 3.21 -4.58 -3.56
N ILE A 150 3.66 -3.71 -4.46
CA ILE A 150 4.08 -4.02 -5.82
C ILE A 150 5.49 -3.45 -6.00
N LEU A 151 6.44 -4.30 -6.38
CA LEU A 151 7.76 -3.88 -6.84
C LEU A 151 7.66 -3.54 -8.32
N LEU A 152 7.90 -2.28 -8.69
CA LEU A 152 7.92 -1.85 -10.09
C LEU A 152 9.32 -2.00 -10.70
N GLU A 153 9.40 -1.80 -12.03
CA GLU A 153 10.63 -1.94 -12.82
C GLU A 153 11.72 -0.93 -12.43
N ASP A 154 11.34 0.19 -11.80
CA ASP A 154 12.25 1.18 -11.23
C ASP A 154 12.92 0.72 -9.91
N GLY A 155 12.64 -0.50 -9.47
CA GLY A 155 13.16 -1.10 -8.24
C GLY A 155 12.53 -0.55 -6.97
N GLN A 156 11.44 0.23 -7.07
CA GLN A 156 10.76 0.82 -5.93
C GLN A 156 9.50 0.02 -5.54
N HIS A 157 9.19 0.03 -4.25
CA HIS A 157 7.99 -0.60 -3.71
C HIS A 157 6.88 0.43 -3.59
N TYR A 158 5.77 0.15 -4.27
CA TYR A 158 4.55 0.93 -4.22
C TYR A 158 3.44 0.14 -3.54
N TRP A 159 2.53 0.84 -2.88
CA TRP A 159 1.33 0.24 -2.32
C TRP A 159 0.10 0.57 -3.15
N GLN A 160 -0.69 -0.45 -3.49
CA GLN A 160 -1.97 -0.30 -4.17
C GLN A 160 -3.10 -0.63 -3.19
N PRO A 161 -3.97 0.32 -2.82
CA PRO A 161 -5.14 0.02 -2.01
C PRO A 161 -6.09 -0.91 -2.77
N THR A 162 -6.75 -1.83 -2.07
CA THR A 162 -7.69 -2.78 -2.70
C THR A 162 -8.79 -2.07 -3.48
N ILE A 163 -9.22 -0.87 -3.05
CA ILE A 163 -10.26 -0.09 -3.74
C ILE A 163 -9.88 0.26 -5.19
N VAL A 164 -8.60 0.47 -5.50
CA VAL A 164 -8.14 0.74 -6.87
C VAL A 164 -8.38 -0.48 -7.77
N ALA A 165 -8.21 -1.69 -7.23
CA ALA A 165 -8.46 -2.92 -7.99
C ALA A 165 -9.96 -3.19 -8.22
N THR A 166 -10.83 -2.75 -7.30
CA THR A 166 -12.29 -2.95 -7.41
C THR A 166 -13.02 -1.77 -8.03
N THR A 167 -12.38 -0.60 -8.14
CA THR A 167 -12.97 0.64 -8.64
C THR A 167 -11.93 1.40 -9.45
N PRO A 168 -11.81 1.11 -10.76
CA PRO A 168 -10.75 1.69 -11.61
C PRO A 168 -10.79 3.21 -11.74
N SER A 169 -11.96 3.83 -11.51
CA SER A 169 -12.14 5.28 -11.52
C SER A 169 -11.76 5.95 -10.19
N TRP A 170 -11.47 5.18 -9.15
CA TRP A 170 -11.09 5.70 -7.84
C TRP A 170 -9.82 6.56 -7.94
N ARG A 171 -9.73 7.60 -7.13
CA ARG A 171 -8.56 8.49 -7.08
C ARG A 171 -8.24 8.88 -5.63
N PRO A 172 -6.99 9.24 -5.32
CA PRO A 172 -6.63 9.83 -4.04
C PRO A 172 -7.39 11.13 -3.80
N TYR A 173 -7.71 11.42 -2.53
CA TYR A 173 -8.42 12.65 -2.13
C TYR A 173 -9.79 12.81 -2.83
N TRP A 174 -10.50 11.71 -3.10
CA TRP A 174 -11.72 11.71 -3.91
C TRP A 174 -12.98 11.43 -3.08
N ASP A 175 -13.12 10.21 -2.56
CA ASP A 175 -14.26 9.73 -1.77
C ASP A 175 -13.87 9.31 -0.36
N ARG A 176 -14.90 8.95 0.42
CA ARG A 176 -14.78 8.53 1.82
C ARG A 176 -13.86 9.45 2.59
N GLY A 177 -14.16 10.74 2.46
CA GLY A 177 -13.40 11.82 3.01
C GLY A 177 -13.86 13.16 2.45
N HIS A 178 -13.30 14.22 3.01
CA HIS A 178 -13.59 15.60 2.64
C HIS A 178 -12.49 16.54 3.12
N TRP A 179 -12.45 17.73 2.50
CA TRP A 179 -11.53 18.80 2.91
C TRP A 179 -12.05 19.52 4.16
N VAL A 180 -11.22 19.59 5.18
CA VAL A 180 -11.48 20.28 6.44
C VAL A 180 -10.48 21.41 6.60
N TRP A 181 -10.95 22.59 7.03
CA TRP A 181 -10.07 23.70 7.35
C TRP A 181 -9.52 23.54 8.78
N THR A 182 -8.21 23.60 8.93
CA THR A 182 -7.52 23.36 10.21
C THR A 182 -6.51 24.45 10.54
N ASP A 183 -5.93 24.39 11.73
CA ASP A 183 -4.74 25.18 12.09
C ASP A 183 -3.45 24.74 11.36
N HIS A 184 -3.55 23.78 10.45
CA HIS A 184 -2.55 23.41 9.44
C HIS A 184 -3.02 23.74 8.00
N GLY A 185 -4.10 24.49 7.82
CA GLY A 185 -4.72 24.78 6.53
C GLY A 185 -5.65 23.66 6.06
N TRP A 186 -5.73 23.41 4.74
CA TRP A 186 -6.58 22.33 4.19
C TRP A 186 -6.03 20.95 4.54
N TYR A 187 -6.83 20.23 5.31
CA TYR A 187 -6.62 18.85 5.71
C TYR A 187 -7.58 17.93 4.95
N TRP A 188 -7.11 16.79 4.46
CA TRP A 188 -8.01 15.76 3.94
C TRP A 188 -8.41 14.80 5.07
N SER A 189 -9.63 14.92 5.57
CA SER A 189 -10.17 14.00 6.57
C SER A 189 -10.73 12.77 5.86
N SER A 190 -10.16 11.60 6.12
CA SER A 190 -10.48 10.34 5.45
C SER A 190 -11.22 9.37 6.37
N ASP A 191 -12.24 8.70 5.83
CA ASP A 191 -12.94 7.59 6.48
C ASP A 191 -12.27 6.23 6.23
N TYR A 192 -11.25 6.18 5.35
CA TYR A 192 -10.45 4.98 5.16
C TYR A 192 -9.55 4.73 6.38
N PRO A 193 -9.49 3.50 6.91
CA PRO A 193 -8.65 3.18 8.08
C PRO A 193 -7.15 3.33 7.81
N TRP A 194 -6.75 3.38 6.54
CA TRP A 194 -5.38 3.61 6.07
C TRP A 194 -5.10 5.05 5.64
N GLY A 195 -6.12 5.93 5.69
CA GLY A 195 -6.06 7.31 5.18
C GLY A 195 -5.01 8.18 5.88
N TRP A 196 -4.93 8.06 7.21
CA TRP A 196 -3.95 8.72 8.08
C TRP A 196 -2.51 8.60 7.55
N ALA A 197 -2.18 7.48 6.89
CA ALA A 197 -0.87 7.26 6.29
C ALA A 197 -0.83 7.91 4.91
N VAL A 198 -1.54 7.34 3.94
CA VAL A 198 -1.28 7.62 2.52
C VAL A 198 -1.79 8.97 2.01
N PHE A 199 -2.62 9.67 2.79
CA PHE A 199 -3.05 11.04 2.47
C PHE A 199 -2.20 12.12 3.14
N HIS A 200 -1.41 11.77 4.16
CA HIS A 200 -0.59 12.71 4.93
C HIS A 200 0.92 12.45 4.80
N TYR A 201 1.27 11.28 4.28
CA TYR A 201 2.60 10.81 3.96
C TYR A 201 2.65 10.34 2.51
N GLY A 202 3.85 10.19 1.97
CA GLY A 202 4.06 9.63 0.64
C GLY A 202 3.55 10.48 -0.52
N ARG A 203 3.58 9.88 -1.70
CA ARG A 203 3.20 10.46 -2.99
C ARG A 203 2.40 9.46 -3.81
N TRP A 204 1.62 9.93 -4.77
CA TRP A 204 0.79 9.05 -5.61
C TRP A 204 1.24 9.06 -7.05
N HIS A 205 1.37 7.87 -7.62
CA HIS A 205 1.70 7.61 -9.00
C HIS A 205 0.49 7.01 -9.71
N LEU A 206 0.04 7.63 -10.80
CA LEU A 206 -0.98 7.06 -11.67
C LEU A 206 -0.30 6.15 -12.70
N HIS A 207 -0.27 4.85 -12.42
CA HIS A 207 0.35 3.84 -13.28
C HIS A 207 -0.61 3.36 -14.38
N PRO A 208 -0.17 3.25 -15.66
CA PRO A 208 -1.04 2.88 -16.77
C PRO A 208 -1.79 1.54 -16.61
N HIS A 209 -1.16 0.55 -15.96
CA HIS A 209 -1.73 -0.80 -15.81
C HIS A 209 -2.27 -1.10 -14.40
N HIS A 210 -1.92 -0.28 -13.42
CA HIS A 210 -2.28 -0.52 -12.02
C HIS A 210 -3.15 0.58 -11.42
N GLY A 211 -3.44 1.66 -12.16
CA GLY A 211 -4.13 2.82 -11.60
C GLY A 211 -3.26 3.50 -10.54
N TRP A 212 -3.88 4.01 -9.48
CA TRP A 212 -3.16 4.75 -8.45
C TRP A 212 -2.35 3.84 -7.52
N LEU A 213 -1.08 4.19 -7.40
CA LEU A 213 -0.07 3.55 -6.58
C LEU A 213 0.55 4.57 -5.62
N TRP A 214 0.76 4.21 -4.37
CA TRP A 214 1.34 5.08 -3.35
C TRP A 214 2.81 4.75 -3.11
N TYR A 215 3.65 5.78 -3.11
CA TYR A 215 5.07 5.73 -2.81
C TYR A 215 5.35 6.30 -1.42
N PRO A 216 6.03 5.57 -0.51
CA PRO A 216 6.24 6.01 0.86
C PRO A 216 7.10 7.27 0.99
N ASP A 217 6.74 8.15 1.92
CA ASP A 217 7.52 9.32 2.29
C ASP A 217 7.24 9.72 3.75
N ARG A 218 8.25 10.13 4.52
CA ARG A 218 8.19 10.29 6.00
C ARG A 218 7.72 11.64 6.56
N VAL A 219 7.47 12.61 5.68
CA VAL A 219 7.26 14.02 6.04
C VAL A 219 5.77 14.16 6.02
N TRP A 220 5.25 14.36 7.22
CA TRP A 220 3.84 14.56 7.42
C TRP A 220 3.42 15.93 6.90
N GLY A 221 2.25 15.99 6.28
CA GLY A 221 1.55 17.21 5.94
C GLY A 221 0.04 17.01 6.03
N PRO A 222 -0.75 18.09 6.09
CA PRO A 222 -2.21 18.00 6.15
C PRO A 222 -2.81 17.41 4.85
N ALA A 223 -2.12 17.56 3.72
CA ALA A 223 -2.30 16.80 2.48
C ALA A 223 -1.15 17.14 1.50
N TRP A 224 -0.81 16.22 0.60
CA TRP A 224 0.20 16.43 -0.45
C TRP A 224 -0.46 16.49 -1.83
N VAL A 225 -0.93 17.69 -2.21
CA VAL A 225 -1.64 17.91 -3.48
C VAL A 225 -1.14 19.16 -4.21
N VAL A 226 -1.28 19.14 -5.53
CA VAL A 226 -1.24 20.31 -6.40
C VAL A 226 -2.64 20.88 -6.47
N TRP A 227 -2.79 22.18 -6.20
CA TRP A 227 -4.05 22.90 -6.23
C TRP A 227 -4.20 23.65 -7.54
N ARG A 228 -5.43 23.67 -8.07
CA ARG A 228 -5.82 24.52 -9.20
C ARG A 228 -7.03 25.37 -8.84
N SER A 229 -7.06 26.60 -9.34
CA SER A 229 -8.22 27.49 -9.16
C SER A 229 -8.45 28.37 -10.38
N GLY A 230 -9.71 28.75 -10.61
CA GLY A 230 -10.10 29.60 -11.72
C GLY A 230 -11.62 29.74 -11.82
N GLY A 231 -12.10 30.98 -11.95
CA GLY A 231 -13.54 31.29 -11.88
C GLY A 231 -14.19 30.71 -10.62
N ASP A 232 -15.34 30.05 -10.79
CA ASP A 232 -16.09 29.39 -9.72
C ASP A 232 -15.66 27.93 -9.47
N TYR A 233 -14.46 27.55 -9.92
CA TYR A 233 -13.97 26.18 -9.85
C TYR A 233 -12.65 26.08 -9.08
N CYS A 234 -12.47 24.91 -8.49
CA CYS A 234 -11.20 24.49 -7.92
C CYS A 234 -10.94 23.02 -8.25
N GLY A 235 -9.68 22.63 -8.16
CA GLY A 235 -9.30 21.25 -8.29
C GLY A 235 -8.02 20.92 -7.56
N TRP A 236 -7.78 19.63 -7.42
CA TRP A 236 -6.59 19.11 -6.78
C TRP A 236 -6.13 17.83 -7.45
N ALA A 237 -4.84 17.57 -7.42
CA ALA A 237 -4.22 16.32 -7.83
C ALA A 237 -3.18 15.92 -6.78
N PRO A 238 -3.03 14.63 -6.45
CA PRO A 238 -2.00 14.23 -5.51
C PRO A 238 -0.59 14.50 -6.09
N LEU A 239 0.34 14.91 -5.23
CA LEU A 239 1.72 15.15 -5.63
C LEU A 239 2.40 13.82 -6.08
N PRO A 240 3.15 13.82 -7.20
CA PRO A 240 3.75 12.61 -7.74
C PRO A 240 5.07 12.24 -7.04
N PRO A 241 5.56 10.99 -7.16
CA PRO A 241 6.89 10.62 -6.70
C PRO A 241 7.98 11.56 -7.25
N GLY A 242 9.03 11.77 -6.47
CA GLY A 242 10.08 12.74 -6.78
C GLY A 242 9.78 14.17 -6.30
N SER A 243 8.55 14.46 -5.86
CA SER A 243 8.24 15.71 -5.17
C SER A 243 8.56 15.61 -3.68
N VAL A 244 9.35 16.55 -3.16
CA VAL A 244 9.80 16.57 -1.76
C VAL A 244 9.55 17.94 -1.17
N TYR A 245 8.89 17.99 -0.01
CA TYR A 245 8.78 19.21 0.77
C TYR A 245 9.94 19.29 1.77
N ASP A 246 10.78 20.31 1.63
CA ASP A 246 11.87 20.59 2.55
C ASP A 246 11.32 21.26 3.81
N THR A 247 11.31 20.54 4.94
CA THR A 247 10.86 21.05 6.24
C THR A 247 11.87 21.96 6.93
N VAL A 248 13.04 22.18 6.33
CA VAL A 248 13.98 23.23 6.74
C VAL A 248 13.72 24.47 5.89
N GLY A 249 13.81 24.35 4.57
CA GLY A 249 13.67 25.46 3.64
C GLY A 249 12.24 25.94 3.40
N GLY A 250 11.22 25.18 3.78
CA GLY A 250 9.80 25.52 3.61
C GLY A 250 9.36 25.62 2.15
N HIS A 251 9.90 24.76 1.28
CA HIS A 251 9.64 24.80 -0.16
C HIS A 251 9.62 23.40 -0.77
N PHE A 252 9.10 23.29 -1.98
CA PHE A 252 9.14 22.05 -2.74
C PHE A 252 10.39 21.93 -3.61
N SER A 253 10.83 20.69 -3.78
CA SER A 253 11.70 20.28 -4.87
C SER A 253 11.04 19.16 -5.68
N PHE A 254 11.43 19.05 -6.95
CA PHE A 254 11.02 17.96 -7.83
C PHE A 254 12.26 17.37 -8.50
N HIS A 255 12.48 16.06 -8.32
CA HIS A 255 13.69 15.36 -8.76
C HIS A 255 14.98 16.07 -8.32
N GLY A 256 15.01 16.53 -7.07
CA GLY A 256 16.16 17.16 -6.45
C GLY A 256 16.40 18.63 -6.83
N ARG A 257 15.48 19.26 -7.57
CA ARG A 257 15.57 20.68 -7.95
C ARG A 257 14.47 21.49 -7.29
N HIS A 258 14.81 22.65 -6.74
CA HIS A 258 13.84 23.59 -6.19
C HIS A 258 12.79 23.96 -7.26
N VAL A 259 11.52 24.06 -6.86
CA VAL A 259 10.42 24.48 -7.74
C VAL A 259 9.58 25.56 -7.08
N GLU A 260 9.08 26.46 -7.90
CA GLU A 260 8.23 27.56 -7.47
C GLU A 260 6.78 27.10 -7.21
N ALA A 261 6.00 27.93 -6.52
CA ALA A 261 4.58 27.69 -6.22
C ALA A 261 3.71 27.39 -7.46
N GLY A 262 4.05 27.95 -8.62
CA GLY A 262 3.31 27.73 -9.87
C GLY A 262 3.64 26.42 -10.59
N PHE A 263 4.55 25.60 -10.07
CA PHE A 263 5.02 24.40 -10.77
C PHE A 263 3.95 23.29 -10.81
N GLU A 264 3.72 22.70 -11.99
CA GLU A 264 2.63 21.73 -12.22
C GLU A 264 3.02 20.26 -11.99
N PHE A 265 4.30 19.96 -11.71
CA PHE A 265 4.80 18.60 -11.45
C PHE A 265 4.53 17.58 -12.56
N GLY A 266 4.31 18.04 -13.80
CA GLY A 266 4.00 17.16 -14.94
C GLY A 266 2.60 16.53 -14.87
N LEU A 267 1.69 17.07 -14.06
CA LEU A 267 0.36 16.51 -13.87
C LEU A 267 -0.62 16.98 -14.95
N GLY A 268 -1.10 16.04 -15.76
CA GLY A 268 -2.18 16.27 -16.74
C GLY A 268 -3.60 16.08 -16.16
N LEU A 269 -4.61 16.39 -16.96
CA LEU A 269 -6.05 16.29 -16.63
C LEU A 269 -6.44 14.99 -15.89
N ALA A 270 -5.88 13.84 -16.27
CA ALA A 270 -6.20 12.55 -15.67
C ALA A 270 -5.90 12.47 -14.15
N HIS A 271 -5.02 13.33 -13.64
CA HIS A 271 -4.64 13.37 -12.24
C HIS A 271 -5.57 14.25 -11.40
N PHE A 272 -6.25 15.21 -12.02
CA PHE A 272 -7.01 16.23 -11.31
C PHE A 272 -8.46 15.83 -11.07
N SER A 273 -8.93 16.15 -9.88
CA SER A 273 -10.32 16.18 -9.46
C SER A 273 -10.78 17.64 -9.44
N PHE A 274 -11.97 17.93 -9.95
CA PHE A 274 -12.51 19.29 -10.00
C PHE A 274 -13.92 19.36 -9.41
N CYS A 275 -14.23 20.45 -8.70
CA CYS A 275 -15.57 20.76 -8.23
C CYS A 275 -15.85 22.27 -8.33
N ALA A 276 -17.13 22.64 -8.15
CA ALA A 276 -17.48 24.03 -7.98
C ALA A 276 -16.99 24.51 -6.60
N LEU A 277 -16.53 25.75 -6.50
CA LEU A 277 -16.04 26.33 -5.23
C LEU A 277 -17.10 26.26 -4.13
N ARG A 278 -18.37 26.50 -4.45
CA ARG A 278 -19.50 26.42 -3.50
C ARG A 278 -19.72 25.02 -2.91
N GLU A 279 -19.18 23.98 -3.54
CA GLU A 279 -19.32 22.58 -3.11
C GLU A 279 -18.10 22.09 -2.34
N PHE A 280 -16.98 22.81 -2.40
CA PHE A 280 -15.73 22.44 -1.76
C PHE A 280 -15.89 22.30 -0.24
N GLY A 281 -15.21 21.31 0.35
CA GLY A 281 -15.25 20.99 1.78
C GLY A 281 -16.41 20.08 2.23
N GLU A 282 -17.39 19.82 1.37
CA GLU A 282 -18.36 18.74 1.61
C GLU A 282 -17.79 17.37 1.17
N PRO A 283 -18.45 16.24 1.45
CA PRO A 283 -18.16 14.96 0.80
C PRO A 283 -18.42 15.04 -0.72
N VAL A 284 -17.49 15.66 -1.44
CA VAL A 284 -17.63 16.13 -2.82
C VAL A 284 -17.57 15.04 -3.88
N HIS A 285 -17.26 13.79 -3.53
CA HIS A 285 -17.06 12.70 -4.51
C HIS A 285 -18.20 12.52 -5.53
N ARG A 286 -19.45 12.84 -5.15
CA ARG A 286 -20.63 12.77 -6.04
C ARG A 286 -20.84 14.00 -6.92
N ARG A 287 -20.06 15.06 -6.70
CA ARG A 287 -20.16 16.37 -7.34
C ARG A 287 -18.90 16.74 -8.11
N LEU A 288 -17.97 15.79 -8.28
CA LEU A 288 -16.76 16.01 -9.05
C LEU A 288 -17.09 16.01 -10.55
N TYR A 289 -16.56 16.99 -11.26
CA TYR A 289 -16.63 17.05 -12.70
C TYR A 289 -15.73 15.96 -13.31
N VAL A 290 -16.27 15.23 -14.28
CA VAL A 290 -15.59 14.16 -15.01
C VAL A 290 -15.69 14.43 -16.52
N GLY A 291 -14.90 13.72 -17.33
CA GLY A 291 -15.06 13.77 -18.78
C GLY A 291 -14.80 15.15 -19.41
N PRO A 292 -15.57 15.56 -20.43
CA PRO A 292 -15.37 16.82 -21.15
C PRO A 292 -15.43 18.06 -20.25
N GLU A 293 -16.30 18.08 -19.24
CA GLU A 293 -16.45 19.20 -18.30
C GLU A 293 -15.17 19.42 -17.50
N ALA A 294 -14.55 18.34 -17.03
CA ALA A 294 -13.25 18.42 -16.33
C ALA A 294 -12.15 18.99 -17.23
N SER A 295 -12.16 18.67 -18.53
CA SER A 295 -11.21 19.24 -19.49
C SER A 295 -11.39 20.74 -19.66
N VAL A 296 -12.63 21.22 -19.74
CA VAL A 296 -12.92 22.67 -19.82
C VAL A 296 -12.44 23.38 -18.56
N ILE A 297 -12.67 22.81 -17.38
CA ILE A 297 -12.23 23.40 -16.10
C ILE A 297 -10.71 23.38 -16.00
N TYR A 298 -10.04 22.29 -16.37
CA TYR A 298 -8.57 22.20 -16.37
C TYR A 298 -7.94 23.34 -17.18
N ASN A 299 -8.46 23.61 -18.38
CA ASN A 299 -7.98 24.67 -19.27
C ASN A 299 -8.33 26.09 -18.79
N ARG A 300 -9.24 26.25 -17.82
CA ARG A 300 -9.67 27.55 -17.27
C ARG A 300 -9.14 27.83 -15.87
N THR A 301 -8.41 26.88 -15.30
CA THR A 301 -7.83 26.98 -13.96
C THR A 301 -6.31 27.04 -14.08
N VAL A 302 -5.66 27.63 -13.08
CA VAL A 302 -4.20 27.71 -12.97
C VAL A 302 -3.74 27.09 -11.66
N VAL A 303 -2.49 26.65 -11.62
CA VAL A 303 -1.89 26.13 -10.39
C VAL A 303 -1.70 27.22 -9.34
N VAL A 304 -2.06 26.90 -8.10
CA VAL A 304 -2.01 27.82 -6.94
C VAL A 304 -1.40 27.09 -5.72
N ASN A 305 -0.29 26.38 -5.91
CA ASN A 305 0.31 25.61 -4.80
C ASN A 305 0.92 26.55 -3.78
N HIS A 306 0.23 26.75 -2.67
CA HIS A 306 0.75 27.56 -1.59
C HIS A 306 0.84 26.72 -0.31
N TYR A 307 2.07 26.41 0.05
CA TYR A 307 2.46 25.74 1.28
C TYR A 307 3.46 26.62 2.00
N SER A 308 3.37 26.70 3.32
CA SER A 308 4.36 27.39 4.13
C SER A 308 4.80 26.55 5.31
N LEU A 309 5.95 26.90 5.86
CA LEU A 309 6.47 26.31 7.08
C LEU A 309 6.35 27.33 8.21
N GLU A 310 5.42 27.09 9.12
CA GLU A 310 5.30 27.87 10.34
C GLU A 310 6.26 27.29 11.37
N ARG A 311 7.30 28.06 11.70
CA ARG A 311 8.20 27.72 12.80
C ARG A 311 7.56 28.19 14.10
N GLY A 312 7.64 27.39 15.14
CA GLY A 312 7.18 27.79 16.47
C GLY A 312 7.74 29.15 16.89
N GLY A 313 7.03 29.84 17.79
CA GLY A 313 7.46 31.12 18.35
C GLY A 313 8.87 31.05 18.99
N PRO A 314 9.46 32.20 19.34
CA PRO A 314 10.80 32.27 19.90
C PRO A 314 10.89 31.41 21.17
N GLY A 315 11.59 30.27 21.07
CA GLY A 315 11.65 29.24 22.11
C GLY A 315 12.05 27.85 21.59
N GLY A 316 11.83 27.56 20.30
CA GLY A 316 12.41 26.37 19.63
C GLY A 316 11.83 25.00 20.04
N GLU A 317 10.88 24.96 20.97
CA GLU A 317 10.29 23.71 21.49
C GLU A 317 9.17 23.13 20.59
N ALA A 318 8.49 23.97 19.82
CA ALA A 318 7.39 23.52 18.95
C ALA A 318 7.91 23.00 17.60
N ARG A 319 7.42 21.81 17.22
CA ARG A 319 7.72 21.19 15.91
C ARG A 319 7.32 22.14 14.78
N PRO A 320 8.14 22.26 13.72
CA PRO A 320 7.77 23.07 12.57
C PRO A 320 6.50 22.51 11.94
N ARG A 321 5.55 23.41 11.65
CA ARG A 321 4.24 23.09 11.14
C ARG A 321 4.16 23.37 9.65
N VAL A 322 3.88 22.35 8.85
CA VAL A 322 3.50 22.54 7.45
C VAL A 322 2.07 23.07 7.42
N PHE A 323 1.87 24.20 6.75
CA PHE A 323 0.57 24.82 6.51
C PHE A 323 0.23 24.71 5.03
N ASN A 324 -0.90 24.08 4.70
CA ASN A 324 -1.42 23.91 3.34
C ASN A 324 -2.49 24.97 3.06
N HIS A 325 -2.08 26.10 2.48
CA HIS A 325 -3.02 27.18 2.16
C HIS A 325 -4.01 26.78 1.07
N GLY A 326 -3.53 26.05 0.06
CA GLY A 326 -4.32 25.56 -1.07
C GLY A 326 -5.25 26.61 -1.70
N ILE A 327 -6.54 26.29 -1.79
CA ILE A 327 -7.57 27.24 -2.25
C ILE A 327 -7.83 28.26 -1.14
N GLU A 328 -7.75 29.55 -1.44
CA GLU A 328 -8.01 30.59 -0.44
C GLU A 328 -9.37 30.40 0.25
N VAL A 329 -9.36 30.23 1.58
CA VAL A 329 -10.56 29.94 2.36
C VAL A 329 -11.64 31.00 2.18
N ALA A 330 -11.27 32.28 2.07
CA ALA A 330 -12.19 33.39 1.84
C ALA A 330 -12.96 33.28 0.51
N ARG A 331 -12.33 32.72 -0.53
CA ARG A 331 -13.00 32.47 -1.82
C ARG A 331 -14.02 31.35 -1.70
N VAL A 332 -13.69 30.30 -0.95
CA VAL A 332 -14.61 29.20 -0.72
C VAL A 332 -15.79 29.65 0.13
N THR A 333 -15.56 30.37 1.23
CA THR A 333 -16.64 30.88 2.10
C THR A 333 -17.56 31.84 1.35
N GLY A 334 -17.00 32.75 0.54
CA GLY A 334 -17.76 33.64 -0.32
C GLY A 334 -18.64 32.90 -1.33
N ALA A 335 -18.11 31.87 -2.00
CA ALA A 335 -18.88 31.07 -2.97
C ALA A 335 -19.94 30.17 -2.32
N ARG A 336 -19.66 29.65 -1.11
CA ARG A 336 -20.53 28.73 -0.37
C ARG A 336 -21.62 29.46 0.43
N GLY A 337 -21.41 30.72 0.77
CA GLY A 337 -22.30 31.52 1.63
C GLY A 337 -22.29 31.09 3.10
N ARG A 338 -21.29 30.32 3.53
CA ARG A 338 -21.08 29.91 4.93
C ARG A 338 -19.60 29.74 5.23
N GLU A 339 -19.21 30.13 6.44
CA GLU A 339 -17.83 30.05 6.90
C GLU A 339 -17.36 28.60 7.09
N PHE A 340 -16.04 28.41 7.05
CA PHE A 340 -15.40 27.20 7.54
C PHE A 340 -15.07 27.38 9.01
N GLU A 341 -15.57 26.49 9.85
CA GLU A 341 -15.14 26.41 11.22
C GLU A 341 -13.76 25.74 11.25
N SER A 342 -12.77 26.43 11.82
CA SER A 342 -11.43 25.88 11.95
C SER A 342 -11.43 24.74 12.98
N VAL A 343 -10.87 23.61 12.58
CA VAL A 343 -10.62 22.45 13.45
C VAL A 343 -9.18 22.50 13.95
N ARG A 344 -8.95 22.23 15.23
CA ARG A 344 -7.60 22.19 15.82
C ARG A 344 -7.01 20.79 15.74
N ILE A 345 -5.83 20.63 15.15
CA ILE A 345 -5.09 19.37 15.17
C ILE A 345 -4.46 19.16 16.56
N GLN A 346 -4.65 17.97 17.11
CA GLN A 346 -4.03 17.51 18.35
C GLN A 346 -3.13 16.32 18.06
N ASP A 347 -1.84 16.47 18.33
CA ASP A 347 -0.89 15.37 18.19
C ASP A 347 -1.09 14.35 19.33
N LEU A 348 -1.23 13.08 18.97
CA LEU A 348 -1.23 11.96 19.90
C LEU A 348 0.18 11.36 20.00
N ASP A 349 0.57 10.95 21.21
CA ASP A 349 1.85 10.28 21.45
C ASP A 349 1.83 8.79 21.05
N THR A 350 0.65 8.17 21.08
CA THR A 350 0.45 6.76 20.73
C THR A 350 -0.86 6.59 19.96
N PRO A 351 -0.95 5.63 19.02
CA PRO A 351 -2.21 5.32 18.38
C PRO A 351 -3.19 4.77 19.42
N ALA A 352 -4.43 5.25 19.42
CA ALA A 352 -5.43 4.80 20.38
C ALA A 352 -5.80 3.32 20.11
N PRO A 353 -5.83 2.44 21.13
CA PRO A 353 -6.16 1.03 20.93
C PRO A 353 -7.51 0.84 20.22
N GLY A 354 -7.51 0.14 19.08
CA GLY A 354 -8.72 -0.14 18.31
C GLY A 354 -9.33 1.07 17.58
N ARG A 355 -8.61 2.21 17.49
CA ARG A 355 -9.02 3.38 16.70
C ARG A 355 -8.06 3.62 15.54
N ALA A 356 -8.57 4.30 14.51
CA ALA A 356 -7.72 4.83 13.45
C ALA A 356 -6.69 5.81 14.02
N HIS A 357 -5.54 5.98 13.35
CA HIS A 357 -4.50 6.92 13.78
C HIS A 357 -4.90 8.38 13.59
N GLU A 358 -6.10 8.64 13.08
CA GLU A 358 -6.72 9.96 13.06
C GLU A 358 -8.20 9.87 13.46
N HIS A 359 -8.71 10.90 14.13
CA HIS A 359 -10.12 11.00 14.48
C HIS A 359 -10.58 12.46 14.52
N LEU A 360 -11.57 12.78 13.68
CA LEU A 360 -12.24 14.07 13.69
C LEU A 360 -13.40 14.04 14.67
N ASP A 361 -13.40 14.95 15.65
CA ASP A 361 -14.55 15.29 16.49
C ASP A 361 -15.13 16.64 16.03
N PRO A 362 -16.24 16.64 15.27
CA PRO A 362 -16.87 17.86 14.80
C PRO A 362 -17.48 18.70 15.92
N HIS A 363 -17.85 18.10 17.05
CA HIS A 363 -18.46 18.80 18.17
C HIS A 363 -17.41 19.54 19.00
N ALA A 364 -16.29 18.89 19.28
CA ALA A 364 -15.15 19.51 19.95
C ALA A 364 -14.34 20.42 19.02
N ARG A 365 -14.52 20.28 17.70
CA ARG A 365 -13.71 20.91 16.64
C ARG A 365 -12.23 20.55 16.78
N THR A 366 -11.97 19.28 17.04
CA THR A 366 -10.62 18.74 17.22
C THR A 366 -10.38 17.59 16.25
N LEU A 367 -9.14 17.46 15.80
CA LEU A 367 -8.68 16.35 14.99
C LEU A 367 -7.48 15.73 15.67
N ASP A 368 -7.68 14.57 16.28
CA ASP A 368 -6.60 13.82 16.89
C ASP A 368 -5.79 13.13 15.78
N VAL A 369 -4.47 13.28 15.80
CA VAL A 369 -3.56 12.72 14.79
C VAL A 369 -2.36 12.09 15.47
N TYR A 370 -2.15 10.79 15.27
CA TYR A 370 -0.91 10.13 15.64
C TYR A 370 0.11 10.23 14.49
N ARG A 371 1.30 10.77 14.79
CA ARG A 371 2.40 10.91 13.83
C ARG A 371 3.58 10.00 14.25
N PRO A 372 3.80 8.88 13.53
CA PRO A 372 4.89 7.96 13.85
C PRO A 372 6.25 8.65 13.89
N HIS A 373 7.11 8.20 14.79
CA HIS A 373 8.51 8.63 14.85
C HIS A 373 9.36 7.74 13.96
N PHE A 374 9.83 8.32 12.87
CA PHE A 374 10.76 7.68 11.94
C PHE A 374 12.20 8.01 12.35
N ASN A 375 13.05 6.99 12.43
CA ASN A 375 14.43 7.17 12.84
C ASN A 375 15.31 7.56 11.63
N GLY A 376 16.23 8.51 11.83
CA GLY A 376 17.24 8.90 10.83
C GLY A 376 16.89 10.17 10.04
N ARG A 377 17.94 10.91 9.66
CA ARG A 377 17.81 12.06 8.75
C ARG A 377 17.29 11.57 7.39
N ARG A 378 16.57 12.43 6.67
CA ARG A 378 16.32 12.19 5.24
C ARG A 378 17.58 12.43 4.44
#